data_AF-A0A6G2Q4N9-F1
#
_entry.id   AF-A0A6G2Q4N9-F1
#
_cell.length_a   1.000
_cell.length_b   1.000
_cell.length_c   1.000
_cell.angle_alpha   90.00
_cell.angle_beta   90.00
_cell.angle_gamma   90.00
#
_symmetry.space_group_name_H-M   'P 1'
#
loop_
_entity.id
_entity.type
_entity.pdbx_description
1 polymer ?
#
loop_
_entity_poly.entity_id
_entity_poly.type
_entity_poly.pdbx_seq_one_letter_code
_entity_poly.pdbx_strand_id
1 'polypeptide(L)'
;QKVVDRHDILRTAVLWEGLREPVQVVCRHAEVPVTEASLDPVPDGDVQGVVDGLLSVCGSLMDVTVAPLVHVTVAAVPGTEQWVALVQVHHLIQDHT
;
A
#
# COMPACT_ATOMS: atom_id res chain seq x y z
N GLN A 1 1.69 -1.94 11.15
CA GLN A 1 2.21 -3.28 11.53
C GLN A 1 1.24 -4.14 12.35
N LYS A 2 0.91 -3.82 13.62
CA LYS A 2 0.08 -4.71 14.49
C LYS A 2 -1.23 -5.25 13.87
N VAL A 3 -1.91 -4.47 13.05
CA VAL A 3 -3.15 -4.91 12.37
C VAL A 3 -2.86 -6.03 11.37
N VAL A 4 -1.76 -5.93 10.60
CA VAL A 4 -1.32 -6.97 9.66
C VAL A 4 -0.89 -8.22 10.42
N ASP A 5 -0.12 -8.08 11.50
CA ASP A 5 0.31 -9.23 12.31
C ASP A 5 -0.87 -10.01 12.91
N ARG A 6 -1.97 -9.30 13.22
CA ARG A 6 -3.17 -9.88 13.84
C ARG A 6 -4.05 -10.64 12.85
N HIS A 7 -4.07 -10.28 11.58
CA HIS A 7 -5.05 -10.79 10.61
C HIS A 7 -4.37 -11.54 9.47
N ASP A 8 -4.55 -12.85 9.42
CA ASP A 8 -4.00 -13.74 8.41
C ASP A 8 -4.21 -13.25 6.98
N ILE A 9 -5.40 -12.72 6.69
CA ILE A 9 -5.76 -12.22 5.35
C ILE A 9 -4.85 -11.10 4.86
N LEU A 10 -4.33 -10.25 5.75
CA LEU A 10 -3.43 -9.14 5.40
C LEU A 10 -2.00 -9.62 5.16
N ARG A 11 -1.69 -10.87 5.51
CA ARG A 11 -0.38 -11.52 5.33
C ARG A 11 -0.41 -12.51 4.15
N THR A 12 -1.45 -12.45 3.33
CA THR A 12 -1.69 -13.40 2.24
C THR A 12 -1.01 -12.95 0.96
N ALA A 13 -0.35 -13.89 0.28
CA ALA A 13 0.05 -13.79 -1.12
C ALA A 13 -0.71 -14.84 -1.97
N VAL A 14 -0.73 -14.65 -3.28
CA VAL A 14 -1.28 -15.61 -4.25
C VAL A 14 -0.14 -16.16 -5.11
N LEU A 15 0.11 -17.47 -5.03
CA LEU A 15 1.17 -18.13 -5.78
C LEU A 15 0.59 -19.13 -6.78
N TRP A 16 1.20 -19.23 -7.95
CA TRP A 16 0.80 -20.18 -9.00
C TRP A 16 1.97 -20.87 -9.70
N GLU A 17 3.20 -20.35 -9.61
CA GLU A 17 4.36 -20.93 -10.28
C GLU A 17 4.69 -22.33 -9.73
N GLY A 18 4.73 -23.33 -10.62
CA GLY A 18 5.02 -24.72 -10.25
C GLY A 18 3.90 -25.44 -9.49
N LEU A 19 2.72 -24.83 -9.34
CA LEU A 19 1.56 -25.39 -8.65
C LEU A 19 0.48 -25.82 -9.64
N ARG A 20 -0.37 -26.76 -9.22
CA ARG A 20 -1.47 -27.27 -10.06
C ARG A 20 -2.59 -26.24 -10.27
N GLU A 21 -2.75 -25.33 -9.31
CA GLU A 21 -3.74 -24.26 -9.30
C GLU A 21 -3.21 -23.08 -8.47
N PRO A 22 -3.76 -21.86 -8.63
CA PRO A 22 -3.41 -20.73 -7.76
C PRO A 22 -3.80 -21.02 -6.31
N VAL A 23 -2.89 -20.72 -5.37
CA VAL A 23 -3.13 -20.91 -3.93
C VAL A 23 -2.90 -19.62 -3.16
N GLN A 24 -3.71 -19.40 -2.13
CA GLN A 24 -3.50 -18.35 -1.15
C GLN A 24 -2.56 -18.85 -0.05
N VAL A 25 -1.45 -18.14 0.17
CA VAL A 25 -0.43 -18.48 1.16
C VAL A 25 -0.43 -17.42 2.25
N VAL A 26 -0.72 -17.83 3.48
CA VAL A 26 -0.59 -16.96 4.66
C VAL A 26 0.85 -16.97 5.15
N CYS A 27 1.56 -15.86 4.95
CA CYS A 27 2.94 -15.70 5.40
C CYS A 27 3.00 -15.55 6.93
N ARG A 28 3.98 -16.19 7.57
CA ARG A 28 4.18 -16.05 9.03
C ARG A 28 4.45 -14.60 9.46
N HIS A 29 5.11 -13.84 8.61
CA HIS A 29 5.39 -12.44 8.80
C HIS A 29 5.31 -11.74 7.44
N ALA A 30 4.74 -10.54 7.44
CA ALA A 30 4.62 -9.67 6.28
C ALA A 30 4.74 -8.22 6.80
N GLU A 31 5.82 -7.55 6.45
CA GLU A 31 6.06 -6.17 6.85
C GLU A 31 5.35 -5.23 5.88
N VAL A 32 4.62 -4.24 6.41
CA VAL A 32 3.95 -3.25 5.56
C VAL A 32 5.00 -2.28 5.02
N PRO A 33 5.23 -2.23 3.70
CA PRO A 33 6.14 -1.23 3.13
C PRO A 33 5.52 0.16 3.30
N VAL A 34 6.31 1.08 3.84
CA VAL A 34 5.98 2.51 3.92
C VAL A 34 7.03 3.26 3.11
N THR A 35 6.59 3.87 2.01
CA THR A 35 7.46 4.61 1.09
C THR A 35 7.14 6.10 1.15
N GLU A 36 8.17 6.94 1.29
CA GLU A 36 8.00 8.38 1.13
C GLU A 36 8.08 8.75 -0.36
N ALA A 37 7.06 9.44 -0.88
CA ALA A 37 7.01 9.86 -2.27
C ALA A 37 7.78 11.15 -2.49
N SER A 38 8.58 11.17 -3.57
CA SER A 38 9.11 12.42 -4.12
C SER A 38 8.07 13.03 -5.05
N LEU A 39 7.51 14.17 -4.66
CA LEU A 39 6.50 14.89 -5.43
C LEU A 39 7.11 16.17 -6.04
N ASP A 40 6.49 16.66 -7.11
CA ASP A 40 6.76 18.01 -7.59
C ASP A 40 6.38 19.05 -6.52
N PRO A 41 7.07 20.21 -6.47
CA PRO A 41 6.78 21.24 -5.49
C PRO A 41 5.32 21.72 -5.56
N VAL A 42 4.66 21.75 -4.41
CA VAL A 42 3.33 22.34 -4.20
C VAL A 42 3.43 23.50 -3.22
N PRO A 43 2.47 24.45 -3.22
CA PRO A 43 2.45 25.55 -2.26
C PRO A 43 2.41 25.09 -0.80
N ASP A 44 2.94 25.91 0.11
CA ASP A 44 2.88 25.65 1.55
C ASP A 44 1.43 25.46 2.03
N GLY A 45 1.20 24.41 2.80
CA GLY A 45 -0.12 24.05 3.32
C GLY A 45 -1.09 23.46 2.28
N ASP A 46 -0.68 23.24 1.02
CA ASP A 46 -1.54 22.67 -0.01
C ASP A 46 -1.68 21.15 0.12
N VAL A 47 -2.60 20.73 0.99
CA VAL A 47 -2.91 19.30 1.20
C VAL A 47 -3.44 18.64 -0.08
N GLN A 48 -4.24 19.35 -0.88
CA GLN A 48 -4.82 18.75 -2.09
C GLN A 48 -3.77 18.53 -3.17
N GLY A 49 -2.84 19.48 -3.36
CA GLY A 49 -1.69 19.29 -4.23
C GLY A 49 -0.86 18.06 -3.85
N VAL A 50 -0.65 17.81 -2.55
CA VAL A 50 0.04 16.59 -2.08
C VAL A 50 -0.76 15.32 -2.39
N VAL A 51 -2.08 15.34 -2.19
CA VAL A 51 -2.97 14.20 -2.50
C VAL A 51 -2.91 13.87 -4.00
N ASP A 52 -3.07 14.88 -4.86
CA ASP A 52 -3.01 14.72 -6.31
C ASP A 52 -1.63 14.23 -6.76
N GLY A 53 -0.57 14.77 -6.16
CA GLY A 53 0.80 14.31 -6.34
C GLY A 53 0.95 12.82 -6.02
N LEU A 54 0.51 12.38 -4.83
CA LEU A 54 0.55 10.98 -4.41
C LEU A 54 -0.21 10.07 -5.38
N LEU A 55 -1.41 10.47 -5.80
CA LEU A 55 -2.21 9.71 -6.77
C LEU A 55 -1.54 9.62 -8.14
N SER A 56 -0.78 10.64 -8.54
CA SER A 56 -0.08 10.64 -9.85
C SER A 56 1.14 9.72 -9.89
N VAL A 57 1.85 9.57 -8.76
CA VAL A 57 3.07 8.75 -8.67
C VAL A 57 2.79 7.31 -8.24
N CYS A 58 1.67 7.07 -7.55
CA CYS A 58 1.30 5.72 -7.12
C CYS A 58 0.68 4.94 -8.29
N GLY A 59 1.41 3.96 -8.80
CA GLY A 59 0.91 3.03 -9.81
C GLY A 59 -0.27 2.18 -9.30
N SER A 60 -1.12 1.74 -10.21
CA SER A 60 -2.30 0.89 -9.90
C SER A 60 -1.98 -0.61 -9.80
N LEU A 61 -0.77 -1.01 -10.17
CA LEU A 61 -0.36 -2.41 -10.19
C LEU A 61 0.24 -2.83 -8.84
N MET A 62 -0.09 -4.04 -8.43
CA MET A 62 0.49 -4.69 -7.26
C MET A 62 0.84 -6.13 -7.62
N ASP A 63 2.05 -6.56 -7.26
CA ASP A 63 2.45 -7.95 -7.41
C ASP A 63 1.77 -8.78 -6.31
N VAL A 64 0.77 -9.57 -6.73
CA VAL A 64 -0.02 -10.39 -5.81
C VAL A 64 0.76 -11.59 -5.23
N THR A 65 1.96 -11.87 -5.74
CA THR A 65 2.84 -12.94 -5.23
C THR A 65 3.61 -12.56 -3.98
N VAL A 66 3.64 -11.27 -3.63
CA VAL A 66 4.40 -10.74 -2.50
C VAL A 66 3.46 -10.16 -1.44
N ALA A 67 3.38 -10.81 -0.27
CA ALA A 67 2.65 -10.27 0.86
C ALA A 67 3.47 -9.18 1.59
N PRO A 68 2.81 -8.18 2.20
CA PRO A 68 1.36 -7.99 2.26
C PRO A 68 0.83 -7.32 0.99
N LEU A 69 -0.42 -7.62 0.60
CA LEU A 69 -1.11 -6.89 -0.49
C LEU A 69 -1.67 -5.53 -0.04
N VAL A 70 -0.85 -4.84 0.76
CA VAL A 70 -1.10 -3.53 1.36
C VAL A 70 0.16 -2.71 1.22
N HIS A 71 0.10 -1.60 0.47
CA HIS A 71 1.20 -0.64 0.36
C HIS A 71 0.78 0.70 0.95
N VAL A 72 1.71 1.37 1.61
CA VAL A 72 1.51 2.72 2.15
C VAL A 72 2.54 3.65 1.53
N THR A 73 2.05 4.70 0.88
CA THR A 73 2.90 5.79 0.39
C THR A 73 2.55 7.07 1.14
N VAL A 74 3.56 7.79 1.60
CA VAL A 74 3.38 9.01 2.39
C VAL A 74 4.08 10.20 1.76
N ALA A 75 3.57 11.40 2.02
CA ALA A 75 4.24 12.64 1.68
C ALA A 75 3.91 13.71 2.72
N ALA A 76 4.90 14.54 3.06
CA ALA A 76 4.72 15.68 3.93
C ALA A 76 4.02 16.83 3.20
N VAL A 77 3.24 17.63 3.94
CA VAL A 77 2.64 18.86 3.43
C VAL A 77 3.61 20.02 3.69
N PRO A 78 4.15 20.68 2.64
CA PRO A 78 5.16 21.72 2.80
C PRO A 78 4.74 22.83 3.76
N GLY A 79 5.67 23.33 4.56
CA GLY A 79 5.42 24.40 5.53
C GLY A 79 4.59 23.99 6.76
N THR A 80 4.30 22.70 6.95
CA THR A 80 3.50 22.19 8.08
C THR A 80 4.10 20.92 8.69
N GLU A 81 3.55 20.48 9.83
CA GLU A 81 3.85 19.17 10.45
C GLU A 81 2.91 18.05 9.95
N GLN A 82 2.11 18.31 8.92
CA GLN A 82 1.10 17.38 8.43
C GLN A 82 1.66 16.42 7.38
N TRP A 83 1.14 15.20 7.39
CA TRP A 83 1.46 14.15 6.41
C TRP A 83 0.18 13.62 5.79
N VAL A 84 0.26 13.26 4.52
CA VAL A 84 -0.76 12.53 3.80
C VAL A 84 -0.26 11.11 3.58
N ALA A 85 -1.14 10.13 3.78
CA ALA A 85 -0.87 8.73 3.50
C ALA A 85 -1.89 8.21 2.47
N LEU A 86 -1.39 7.68 1.35
CA LEU A 86 -2.16 6.88 0.42
C LEU A 86 -1.99 5.41 0.80
N VAL A 87 -3.10 4.71 1.03
CA VAL A 87 -3.13 3.28 1.37
C VAL A 87 -3.74 2.52 0.21
N GLN A 88 -2.95 1.63 -0.39
CA GLN A 88 -3.40 0.75 -1.46
C GLN A 88 -3.63 -0.64 -0.88
N VAL A 89 -4.83 -1.19 -1.11
CA VAL A 89 -5.20 -2.54 -0.67
C VAL A 89 -5.71 -3.32 -1.87
N HIS A 90 -5.17 -4.51 -2.12
CA HIS A 90 -5.65 -5.33 -3.22
C HIS A 90 -7.01 -5.96 -2.86
N HIS A 91 -7.98 -5.88 -3.78
CA HIS A 91 -9.34 -6.42 -3.56
C HIS A 91 -9.37 -7.94 -3.30
N LEU A 92 -8.33 -8.69 -3.67
CA LEU A 92 -8.21 -10.12 -3.32
C LEU A 92 -8.14 -10.39 -1.81
N ILE A 93 -7.76 -9.39 -1.00
CA ILE A 93 -7.72 -9.48 0.47
C ILE A 93 -8.74 -8.56 1.14
N GLN A 94 -9.55 -7.87 0.34
CA GLN A 94 -10.57 -6.93 0.82
C GLN A 94 -11.76 -6.91 -0.12
N ASP A 95 -12.90 -7.35 0.40
CA ASP A 95 -14.21 -7.14 -0.20
C ASP A 95 -14.70 -5.70 0.11
N HIS A 96 -15.30 -5.04 -0.89
CA HIS A 96 -16.16 -3.88 -0.69
C HIS A 96 -17.58 -4.27 -1.19
N THR A 97 -18.51 -4.53 -0.27
CA THR A 97 -19.95 -4.61 -0.54
C THR A 97 -20.60 -3.24 -0.59
#